data_AF-A0A660YT20-F1
#
_entry.id   AF-A0A660YT20-F1
#
_cell.length_a   1.000
_cell.length_b   1.000
_cell.length_c   1.000
_cell.angle_alpha   90.00
_cell.angle_beta   90.00
_cell.angle_gamma   90.00
#
_symmetry.space_group_name_H-M   'P 1'
#
loop_
_entity.id
_entity.type
_entity.pdbx_description
1 polymer ?
#
loop_
_entity_poly.entity_id
_entity_poly.type
_entity_poly.pdbx_seq_one_letter_code
_entity_poly.pdbx_strand_id
1 'polypeptide(L)'
;MFLFHKSKKQEKHSSYFELIEAFNQPGCAICQLSERSAVRYVETLLYENVNDPATRKKLRRSYGFCPHHAHIALKQQDAFGIGIIYADLLKNALSLISNNQWQNPKTAAQHCPACKIAIKSTERLVDLMLRHFPETDFQQALQIAEPLCWKHFSQLVALSQDPSLRRQIIDWELKKLQILQTTLAEFLRKQDYRFRQEGFSQAEKNAWLRAMEFFVGKLKQP
;
A
#
# COMPACT_ATOMS: atom_id res chain seq x y z
N MET A 1 -12.78 4.48 37.28
CA MET A 1 -14.02 3.69 37.14
C MET A 1 -13.95 2.97 35.80
N PHE A 2 -13.51 1.72 35.83
CA PHE A 2 -13.22 0.91 34.63
C PHE A 2 -14.51 0.34 34.07
N LEU A 3 -14.87 0.73 32.85
CA LEU A 3 -15.89 0.02 32.07
C LEU A 3 -15.17 -0.93 31.12
N PHE A 4 -15.13 -2.20 31.51
CA PHE A 4 -14.87 -3.32 30.62
C PHE A 4 -15.88 -3.27 29.46
N HIS A 5 -15.43 -2.84 28.28
CA HIS A 5 -16.21 -2.99 27.06
C HIS A 5 -16.15 -4.46 26.64
N LYS A 6 -17.24 -5.18 26.90
CA LYS A 6 -17.53 -6.48 26.27
C LYS A 6 -17.36 -6.33 24.75
N SER A 7 -16.53 -7.18 24.15
CA SER A 7 -16.41 -7.35 22.70
C SER A 7 -17.78 -7.78 22.13
N LYS A 8 -18.56 -6.80 21.68
CA LYS A 8 -19.67 -7.05 20.74
C LYS A 8 -19.00 -7.44 19.43
N LYS A 9 -19.33 -8.63 18.91
CA LYS A 9 -18.97 -9.11 17.56
C LYS A 9 -19.41 -8.01 16.57
N GLN A 10 -18.47 -7.15 16.14
CA GLN A 10 -18.75 -6.05 15.22
C GLN A 10 -19.06 -6.64 13.84
N GLU A 11 -20.04 -6.06 13.15
CA GLU A 11 -20.44 -6.50 11.82
C GLU A 11 -19.27 -6.38 10.84
N LYS A 12 -19.06 -7.43 10.05
CA LYS A 12 -18.08 -7.45 8.98
C LYS A 12 -18.63 -6.63 7.82
N HIS A 13 -17.99 -5.50 7.52
CA HIS A 13 -18.37 -4.62 6.41
C HIS A 13 -17.47 -4.85 5.18
N SER A 14 -17.78 -4.21 4.04
CA SER A 14 -17.09 -4.42 2.75
C SER A 14 -15.56 -4.45 2.83
N SER A 15 -14.99 -3.54 3.62
CA SER A 15 -13.55 -3.43 3.89
C SER A 15 -12.90 -4.65 4.52
N TYR A 16 -13.64 -5.44 5.32
CA TYR A 16 -13.15 -6.71 5.87
C TYR A 16 -12.99 -7.72 4.74
N PHE A 17 -14.02 -7.87 3.90
CA PHE A 17 -14.01 -8.82 2.80
C PHE A 17 -12.97 -8.46 1.73
N GLU A 18 -12.78 -7.16 1.44
CA GLU A 18 -11.69 -6.69 0.58
C GLU A 18 -10.29 -7.11 1.09
N LEU A 19 -10.11 -7.16 2.41
CA LEU A 19 -8.87 -7.60 3.05
C LEU A 19 -8.69 -9.12 2.96
N ILE A 20 -9.75 -9.89 3.21
CA ILE A 20 -9.73 -11.35 3.02
C ILE A 20 -9.45 -11.71 1.56
N GLU A 21 -10.06 -11.01 0.61
CA GLU A 21 -9.78 -11.19 -0.82
C GLU A 21 -8.31 -10.87 -1.15
N ALA A 22 -7.77 -9.80 -0.57
CA ALA A 22 -6.37 -9.42 -0.79
C ALA A 22 -5.37 -10.45 -0.22
N PHE A 23 -5.72 -11.22 0.82
CA PHE A 23 -4.89 -12.33 1.29
C PHE A 23 -4.75 -13.46 0.28
N ASN A 24 -5.66 -13.56 -0.70
CA ASN A 24 -5.57 -14.53 -1.79
C ASN A 24 -4.68 -14.05 -2.96
N GLN A 25 -4.10 -12.85 -2.84
CA GLN A 25 -3.28 -12.25 -3.89
C GLN A 25 -1.81 -12.20 -3.47
N PRO A 26 -0.86 -12.30 -4.42
CA PRO A 26 0.56 -12.19 -4.10
C PRO A 26 0.94 -10.84 -3.48
N GLY A 27 1.85 -10.87 -2.51
CA GLY A 27 2.44 -9.71 -1.87
C GLY A 27 1.64 -9.17 -0.67
N CYS A 28 2.09 -8.03 -0.14
CA CYS A 28 1.49 -7.44 1.05
C CYS A 28 0.07 -6.90 0.76
N ALA A 29 -0.95 -7.52 1.39
CA ALA A 29 -2.35 -7.13 1.23
C ALA A 29 -2.62 -5.64 1.53
N ILE A 30 -1.94 -5.07 2.54
CA ILE A 30 -2.08 -3.64 2.89
C ILE A 30 -1.49 -2.74 1.79
N CYS A 31 -0.34 -3.10 1.19
CA CYS A 31 0.20 -2.36 0.04
C CYS A 31 -0.77 -2.42 -1.15
N GLN A 32 -1.32 -3.60 -1.46
CA GLN A 32 -2.23 -3.77 -2.58
C GLN A 32 -3.50 -2.92 -2.44
N LEU A 33 -4.13 -2.97 -1.27
CA LEU A 33 -5.38 -2.24 -0.99
C LEU A 33 -5.19 -0.72 -0.90
N SER A 34 -4.09 -0.27 -0.29
CA SER A 34 -3.78 1.16 -0.21
C SER A 34 -3.45 1.74 -1.59
N GLU A 35 -2.72 1.03 -2.44
CA GLU A 35 -2.47 1.44 -3.82
C GLU A 35 -3.76 1.43 -4.66
N ARG A 36 -4.59 0.39 -4.54
CA ARG A 36 -5.91 0.34 -5.20
C ARG A 36 -6.79 1.54 -4.82
N SER A 37 -6.73 1.96 -3.55
CA SER A 37 -7.44 3.15 -3.09
C SER A 37 -6.92 4.43 -3.76
N ALA A 38 -5.61 4.54 -3.95
CA ALA A 38 -4.99 5.66 -4.64
C ALA A 38 -5.31 5.67 -6.16
N VAL A 39 -5.29 4.51 -6.81
CA VAL A 39 -5.69 4.32 -8.21
C VAL A 39 -7.12 4.78 -8.41
N ARG A 40 -8.06 4.27 -7.61
CA ARG A 40 -9.48 4.65 -7.67
C ARG A 40 -9.68 6.15 -7.45
N TYR A 41 -8.95 6.74 -6.51
CA TYR A 41 -9.00 8.18 -6.29
C TYR A 41 -8.56 8.97 -7.52
N VAL A 42 -7.48 8.54 -8.19
CA VAL A 42 -6.98 9.20 -9.39
C VAL A 42 -7.97 9.05 -10.55
N GLU A 43 -8.55 7.86 -10.73
CA GLU A 43 -9.62 7.61 -11.72
C GLU A 43 -10.81 8.54 -11.51
N THR A 44 -11.38 8.55 -10.31
CA THR A 44 -12.51 9.43 -9.97
C THR A 44 -12.16 10.91 -10.08
N LEU A 45 -10.91 11.28 -9.77
CA LEU A 45 -10.47 12.65 -9.95
C LEU A 45 -10.50 13.07 -11.42
N LEU A 46 -9.91 12.25 -12.28
CA LEU A 46 -9.77 12.55 -13.70
C LEU A 46 -11.13 12.53 -14.42
N TYR A 47 -12.00 11.59 -14.04
CA TYR A 47 -13.33 11.47 -14.65
C TYR A 47 -14.31 12.56 -14.21
N GLU A 48 -14.36 12.91 -12.92
CA GLU A 48 -15.47 13.71 -12.36
C GLU A 48 -15.03 15.01 -11.69
N ASN A 49 -13.80 15.10 -11.18
CA ASN A 49 -13.42 16.15 -10.23
C ASN A 49 -12.28 17.06 -10.69
N VAL A 50 -11.93 17.05 -11.98
CA VAL A 50 -10.86 17.92 -12.54
C VAL A 50 -11.13 19.41 -12.32
N ASN A 51 -12.41 19.78 -12.20
CA ASN A 51 -12.86 21.15 -11.98
C ASN A 51 -13.24 21.47 -10.52
N ASP A 52 -13.18 20.49 -9.60
CA ASP A 52 -13.53 20.72 -8.18
C ASP A 52 -12.55 21.69 -7.51
N PRO A 53 -13.00 22.86 -7.00
CA PRO A 53 -12.14 23.86 -6.39
C PRO A 53 -11.36 23.33 -5.17
N ALA A 54 -11.98 22.47 -4.35
CA ALA A 54 -11.35 21.94 -3.15
C ALA A 54 -10.17 21.02 -3.50
N THR A 55 -10.33 20.19 -4.53
CA THR A 55 -9.27 19.31 -5.02
C THR A 55 -8.16 20.07 -5.71
N ARG A 56 -8.49 21.08 -6.52
CA ARG A 56 -7.50 21.97 -7.16
C ARG A 56 -6.63 22.70 -6.15
N LYS A 57 -7.21 23.17 -5.04
CA LYS A 57 -6.45 23.77 -3.93
C LYS A 57 -5.46 22.77 -3.31
N LYS A 58 -5.85 21.51 -3.13
CA LYS A 58 -4.96 20.45 -2.59
C LYS A 58 -3.81 20.17 -3.55
N LEU A 59 -4.08 20.07 -4.85
CA LEU A 59 -3.07 19.83 -5.88
C LEU A 59 -2.07 20.98 -5.99
N ARG A 60 -2.52 22.25 -5.96
CA ARG A 60 -1.62 23.41 -5.94
C ARG A 60 -0.65 23.38 -4.76
N ARG A 61 -1.15 23.03 -3.56
CA ARG A 61 -0.33 22.93 -2.34
C ARG A 61 0.71 21.82 -2.38
N SER A 62 0.47 20.76 -3.15
CA SER A 62 1.40 19.63 -3.31
C SER A 62 2.16 19.65 -4.63
N TYR A 63 2.06 20.73 -5.42
CA TYR A 63 2.63 20.83 -6.77
C TYR A 63 2.23 19.65 -7.69
N GLY A 64 0.99 19.19 -7.56
CA GLY A 64 0.46 18.02 -8.27
C GLY A 64 0.68 16.71 -7.53
N PHE A 65 0.97 15.65 -8.29
CA PHE A 65 1.22 14.31 -7.76
C PHE A 65 2.71 14.07 -7.50
N CYS A 66 3.03 13.25 -6.49
CA CYS A 66 4.40 12.77 -6.31
C CYS A 66 4.80 11.83 -7.47
N PRO A 67 6.09 11.56 -7.69
CA PRO A 67 6.54 10.69 -8.80
C PRO A 67 5.88 9.30 -8.81
N HIS A 68 5.51 8.78 -7.64
CA HIS A 68 4.75 7.54 -7.55
C HIS A 68 3.35 7.69 -8.15
N HIS A 69 2.55 8.63 -7.64
CA HIS A 69 1.16 8.81 -8.07
C HIS A 69 1.01 9.51 -9.43
N ALA A 70 2.01 10.24 -9.90
CA ALA A 70 2.04 10.77 -11.25
C ALA A 70 2.10 9.64 -12.29
N HIS A 71 2.83 8.56 -11.99
CA HIS A 71 2.85 7.37 -12.86
C HIS A 71 1.52 6.61 -12.84
N ILE A 72 0.85 6.55 -11.69
CA ILE A 72 -0.53 6.02 -11.61
C ILE A 72 -1.47 6.84 -12.48
N ALA A 73 -1.40 8.18 -12.41
CA ALA A 73 -2.19 9.06 -13.26
C ALA A 73 -1.87 8.86 -14.75
N LEU A 74 -0.60 8.73 -15.11
CA LEU A 74 -0.20 8.45 -16.50
C LEU A 74 -0.82 7.16 -17.04
N LYS A 75 -0.90 6.10 -16.21
CA LYS A 75 -1.52 4.82 -16.59
C LYS A 75 -3.03 4.91 -16.86
N GLN A 76 -3.69 5.98 -16.43
CA GLN A 76 -5.12 6.21 -16.72
C GLN A 76 -5.40 6.65 -18.16
N GLN A 77 -4.37 7.04 -18.92
CA GLN A 77 -4.48 7.47 -20.32
C GLN A 77 -5.45 8.64 -20.58
N ASP A 78 -5.88 9.36 -19.54
CA ASP A 78 -6.70 10.56 -19.64
C ASP A 78 -5.83 11.83 -19.77
N ALA A 79 -5.32 12.05 -20.98
CA ALA A 79 -4.50 13.22 -21.28
C ALA A 79 -5.25 14.54 -21.05
N PHE A 80 -6.58 14.56 -21.22
CA PHE A 80 -7.39 15.76 -21.10
C PHE A 80 -7.55 16.20 -19.65
N GLY A 81 -7.96 15.27 -18.76
CA GLY A 81 -8.08 15.54 -17.33
C GLY A 81 -6.74 15.92 -16.70
N ILE A 82 -5.66 15.23 -17.09
CA ILE A 82 -4.30 15.58 -16.69
C ILE A 82 -3.92 16.98 -17.20
N GLY A 83 -4.21 17.30 -18.47
CA GLY A 83 -3.95 18.60 -19.07
C GLY A 83 -4.62 19.75 -18.32
N ILE A 84 -5.90 19.61 -17.93
CA ILE A 84 -6.64 20.60 -17.15
C ILE A 84 -5.95 20.86 -15.80
N ILE A 85 -5.58 19.80 -15.08
CA ILE A 85 -4.91 19.92 -13.78
C ILE A 85 -3.57 20.62 -13.94
N TYR A 86 -2.75 20.21 -14.90
CA TYR A 86 -1.39 20.74 -15.01
C TYR A 86 -1.34 22.13 -15.67
N ALA A 87 -2.31 22.51 -16.50
CA ALA A 87 -2.45 23.89 -16.98
C ALA A 87 -2.65 24.87 -15.82
N ASP A 88 -3.45 24.48 -14.83
CA ASP A 88 -3.66 25.26 -13.61
C ASP A 88 -2.42 25.35 -12.73
N LEU A 89 -1.73 24.23 -12.55
CA LEU A 89 -0.49 24.17 -11.78
C LEU A 89 0.60 25.02 -12.44
N LEU A 90 0.70 25.00 -13.77
CA LEU A 90 1.62 25.85 -14.53
C LEU A 90 1.26 27.33 -14.37
N LYS A 91 -0.02 27.71 -14.48
CA LYS A 91 -0.45 29.09 -14.23
C LYS A 91 -0.07 29.56 -12.83
N ASN A 92 -0.26 28.70 -11.83
CA ASN A 92 0.13 28.99 -10.44
C ASN A 92 1.66 29.11 -10.30
N ALA A 93 2.42 28.21 -10.92
CA ALA A 93 3.88 28.23 -10.90
C ALA A 93 4.44 29.50 -11.57
N LEU A 94 3.91 29.90 -12.72
CA LEU A 94 4.29 31.13 -13.42
C LEU A 94 4.10 32.35 -12.52
N SER A 95 2.96 32.45 -11.83
CA SER A 95 2.68 33.54 -10.87
C SER A 95 3.66 33.54 -9.69
N LEU A 96 3.93 32.38 -9.09
CA LEU A 96 4.88 32.26 -7.98
C LEU A 96 6.30 32.65 -8.40
N ILE A 97 6.72 32.24 -9.60
CA ILE A 97 8.06 32.55 -10.13
C ILE A 97 8.16 34.04 -10.47
N SER A 98 7.18 34.60 -11.18
CA SER A 98 7.20 36.02 -11.58
C SER A 98 7.24 36.97 -10.38
N ASN A 99 6.61 36.57 -9.27
CA ASN A 99 6.56 37.37 -8.05
C ASN A 99 7.72 37.05 -7.08
N ASN A 100 8.67 36.18 -7.46
CA ASN A 100 9.75 35.67 -6.60
C ASN A 100 9.23 35.05 -5.27
N GLN A 101 8.05 34.43 -5.30
CA GLN A 101 7.38 33.77 -4.18
C GLN A 101 7.51 32.23 -4.25
N TRP A 102 8.35 31.73 -5.14
CA TRP A 102 8.56 30.30 -5.31
C TRP A 102 9.28 29.71 -4.09
N GLN A 103 8.88 28.51 -3.70
CA GLN A 103 9.50 27.75 -2.62
C GLN A 103 9.95 26.41 -3.17
N ASN A 104 10.95 25.81 -2.54
CA ASN A 104 11.37 24.46 -2.90
C ASN A 104 10.19 23.49 -2.69
N PRO A 105 9.70 22.80 -3.73
CA PRO A 105 8.59 21.86 -3.60
C PRO A 105 8.88 20.73 -2.61
N LYS A 106 10.16 20.37 -2.41
CA LYS A 106 10.59 19.35 -1.46
C LYS A 106 10.41 19.77 0.01
N THR A 107 10.52 21.07 0.32
CA THR A 107 10.33 21.58 1.69
C THR A 107 8.86 21.85 2.01
N ALA A 108 7.97 21.85 1.01
CA ALA A 108 6.54 22.06 1.21
C ALA A 108 5.83 20.91 1.96
N ALA A 109 6.50 19.79 2.24
CA ALA A 109 6.14 18.69 3.15
C ALA A 109 4.72 18.09 3.02
N GLN A 110 3.92 18.50 2.05
CA GLN A 110 2.56 18.01 1.90
C GLN A 110 2.52 16.81 0.96
N HIS A 111 2.11 15.67 1.52
CA HIS A 111 1.68 14.51 0.75
C HIS A 111 0.70 14.93 -0.34
N CYS A 112 0.91 14.45 -1.57
CA CYS A 112 -0.05 14.67 -2.65
C CYS A 112 -1.41 14.05 -2.29
N PRO A 113 -2.51 14.48 -2.93
CA PRO A 113 -3.84 14.00 -2.56
C PRO A 113 -3.99 12.47 -2.58
N ALA A 114 -3.42 11.81 -3.60
CA ALA A 114 -3.40 10.35 -3.69
C ALA A 114 -2.59 9.68 -2.57
N CYS A 115 -1.43 10.24 -2.17
CA CYS A 115 -0.70 9.77 -0.98
C CYS A 115 -1.57 9.84 0.28
N LYS A 116 -2.33 10.93 0.46
CA LYS A 116 -3.21 11.08 1.63
C LYS A 116 -4.31 10.02 1.65
N ILE A 117 -4.86 9.66 0.49
CA ILE A 117 -5.82 8.56 0.37
C ILE A 117 -5.18 7.22 0.72
N ALA A 118 -3.99 6.93 0.17
CA ALA A 118 -3.27 5.69 0.46
C ALA A 118 -2.95 5.56 1.96
N ILE A 119 -2.46 6.63 2.61
CA ILE A 119 -2.14 6.65 4.04
C ILE A 119 -3.39 6.36 4.89
N LYS A 120 -4.51 7.05 4.62
CA LYS A 120 -5.77 6.79 5.34
C LYS A 120 -6.29 5.37 5.12
N SER A 121 -6.12 4.83 3.92
CA SER A 121 -6.47 3.45 3.62
C SER A 121 -5.60 2.48 4.44
N THR A 122 -4.29 2.70 4.48
CA THR A 122 -3.37 1.93 5.35
C THR A 122 -3.78 1.97 6.81
N GLU A 123 -4.09 3.15 7.37
CA GLU A 123 -4.53 3.29 8.78
C GLU A 123 -5.77 2.44 9.06
N ARG A 124 -6.79 2.51 8.19
CA ARG A 124 -8.02 1.71 8.29
C ARG A 124 -7.73 0.20 8.21
N LEU A 125 -6.84 -0.21 7.31
CA LEU A 125 -6.50 -1.62 7.12
C LEU A 125 -5.71 -2.19 8.30
N VAL A 126 -4.81 -1.41 8.88
CA VAL A 126 -4.07 -1.79 10.09
C VAL A 126 -5.03 -1.96 11.27
N ASP A 127 -5.98 -1.04 11.45
CA ASP A 127 -7.03 -1.17 12.48
C ASP A 127 -7.88 -2.45 12.28
N LEU A 128 -8.29 -2.75 11.04
CA LEU A 128 -9.01 -3.99 10.72
C LEU A 128 -8.18 -5.24 11.01
N MET A 129 -6.90 -5.25 10.62
CA MET A 129 -5.98 -6.33 10.94
C MET A 129 -5.93 -6.56 12.45
N LEU A 130 -5.67 -5.53 13.25
CA LEU A 130 -5.58 -5.65 14.71
C LEU A 130 -6.87 -6.15 15.34
N ARG A 131 -8.01 -5.64 14.88
CA ARG A 131 -9.33 -6.00 15.42
C ARG A 131 -9.68 -7.45 15.17
N HIS A 132 -9.45 -7.94 13.96
CA HIS A 132 -9.92 -9.26 13.54
C HIS A 132 -8.83 -10.34 13.60
N PHE A 133 -7.56 -9.98 13.83
CA PHE A 133 -6.45 -10.94 13.91
C PHE A 133 -6.78 -12.17 14.77
N PRO A 134 -7.33 -12.07 16.00
CA PRO A 134 -7.53 -13.24 16.84
C PRO A 134 -8.77 -14.09 16.46
N GLU A 135 -9.58 -13.65 15.49
CA GLU A 135 -10.74 -14.41 15.04
C GLU A 135 -10.34 -15.63 14.21
N THR A 136 -11.00 -16.77 14.43
CA THR A 136 -10.65 -18.04 13.79
C THR A 136 -10.71 -17.99 12.27
N ASP A 137 -11.73 -17.37 11.69
CA ASP A 137 -11.87 -17.28 10.23
C ASP A 137 -10.85 -16.32 9.61
N PHE A 138 -10.48 -15.26 10.32
CA PHE A 138 -9.38 -14.39 9.92
C PHE A 138 -8.03 -15.12 9.96
N GLN A 139 -7.78 -15.90 11.02
CA GLN A 139 -6.60 -16.75 11.13
C GLN A 139 -6.52 -17.78 9.99
N GLN A 140 -7.66 -18.36 9.57
CA GLN A 140 -7.71 -19.25 8.40
C GLN A 140 -7.29 -18.53 7.12
N ALA A 141 -7.80 -17.31 6.87
CA ALA A 141 -7.41 -16.53 5.70
C ALA A 141 -5.92 -16.13 5.73
N LEU A 142 -5.37 -15.87 6.92
CA LEU A 142 -3.94 -15.59 7.11
C LEU A 142 -3.04 -16.79 6.79
N GLN A 143 -3.56 -18.02 6.75
CA GLN A 143 -2.75 -19.22 6.39
C GLN A 143 -2.27 -19.19 4.94
N ILE A 144 -3.06 -18.60 4.04
CA ILE A 144 -2.71 -18.48 2.61
C ILE A 144 -2.10 -17.12 2.27
N ALA A 145 -2.26 -16.12 3.15
CA ALA A 145 -1.69 -14.80 2.97
C ALA A 145 -0.15 -14.81 2.85
N GLU A 146 0.37 -13.96 1.99
CA GLU A 146 1.79 -13.60 1.92
C GLU A 146 2.20 -12.71 3.13
N PRO A 147 3.50 -12.63 3.47
CA PRO A 147 3.97 -11.74 4.52
C PRO A 147 3.62 -10.28 4.22
N LEU A 148 3.45 -9.47 5.27
CA LEU A 148 3.35 -8.03 5.13
C LEU A 148 4.74 -7.47 4.77
N CYS A 149 4.78 -6.36 4.03
CA CYS A 149 6.06 -5.69 3.82
C CYS A 149 6.57 -5.12 5.15
N TRP A 150 7.89 -4.94 5.25
CA TRP A 150 8.62 -4.49 6.45
C TRP A 150 7.97 -3.27 7.10
N LYS A 151 7.59 -2.29 6.28
CA LYS A 151 6.89 -1.09 6.72
C LYS A 151 5.56 -1.42 7.41
N HIS A 152 4.70 -2.20 6.75
CA HIS A 152 3.35 -2.48 7.25
C HIS A 152 3.36 -3.47 8.43
N PHE A 153 4.26 -4.44 8.44
CA PHE A 153 4.51 -5.28 9.60
C PHE A 153 4.94 -4.44 10.81
N SER A 154 5.94 -3.55 10.63
CA SER A 154 6.44 -2.68 11.69
C SER A 154 5.34 -1.76 12.24
N GLN A 155 4.51 -1.19 11.37
CA GLN A 155 3.36 -0.38 11.76
C GLN A 155 2.32 -1.19 12.56
N LEU A 156 1.99 -2.40 12.10
CA LEU A 156 1.04 -3.29 12.76
C LEU A 156 1.50 -3.68 14.18
N VAL A 157 2.78 -4.07 14.32
CA VAL A 157 3.37 -4.43 15.62
C VAL A 157 3.43 -3.22 16.57
N ALA A 158 3.85 -2.06 16.07
CA ALA A 158 3.94 -0.83 16.87
C ALA A 158 2.59 -0.35 17.40
N LEU A 159 1.52 -0.54 16.61
CA LEU A 159 0.16 -0.13 16.98
C LEU A 159 -0.60 -1.19 17.81
N SER A 160 -0.13 -2.45 17.82
CA SER A 160 -0.70 -3.50 18.67
C SER A 160 -0.37 -3.21 20.14
N GLN A 161 -1.40 -2.92 20.95
CA GLN A 161 -1.23 -2.59 22.37
C GLN A 161 -1.20 -3.83 23.27
N ASP A 162 -1.89 -4.91 22.89
CA ASP A 162 -1.93 -6.18 23.63
C ASP A 162 -0.66 -7.01 23.37
N PRO A 163 0.16 -7.33 24.40
CA PRO A 163 1.35 -8.16 24.24
C PRO A 163 1.09 -9.56 23.67
N SER A 164 -0.05 -10.18 24.00
CA SER A 164 -0.42 -11.50 23.50
C SER A 164 -0.69 -11.45 22.00
N LEU A 165 -1.57 -10.54 21.58
CA LEU A 165 -1.84 -10.29 20.16
C LEU A 165 -0.56 -9.91 19.39
N ARG A 166 0.27 -9.02 19.95
CA ARG A 166 1.56 -8.63 19.34
C ARG A 166 2.45 -9.84 19.09
N ARG A 167 2.54 -10.76 20.05
CA ARG A 167 3.30 -12.01 19.89
C ARG A 167 2.71 -12.90 18.79
N GLN A 168 1.38 -13.05 18.73
CA GLN A 168 0.72 -13.81 17.67
C GLN A 168 1.01 -13.24 16.28
N ILE A 169 1.01 -11.91 16.12
CA ILE A 169 1.34 -11.23 14.86
C ILE A 169 2.80 -11.52 14.47
N ILE A 170 3.74 -11.40 15.41
CA ILE A 170 5.16 -11.67 15.17
C ILE A 170 5.37 -13.14 14.78
N ASP A 171 4.76 -14.08 15.50
CA ASP A 171 4.89 -15.51 15.24
C ASP A 171 4.31 -15.90 13.87
N TRP A 172 3.19 -15.27 13.47
CA TRP A 172 2.62 -15.44 12.13
C TRP A 172 3.57 -14.94 11.04
N GLU A 173 4.06 -13.69 11.16
CA GLU A 173 4.95 -13.08 10.17
C GLU A 173 6.26 -13.87 10.05
N LEU A 174 6.85 -14.30 11.18
CA LEU A 174 8.06 -15.09 11.22
C LEU A 174 7.92 -16.39 10.41
N LYS A 175 6.81 -17.12 10.58
CA LYS A 175 6.53 -18.34 9.82
C LYS A 175 6.47 -18.06 8.31
N LYS A 176 5.83 -16.97 7.91
CA LYS A 176 5.73 -16.57 6.48
C LYS A 176 7.10 -16.22 5.90
N LEU A 177 7.94 -15.52 6.66
CA LEU A 177 9.28 -15.16 6.22
C LEU A 177 10.22 -16.36 6.14
N GLN A 178 10.09 -17.34 7.03
CA GLN A 178 10.84 -18.61 6.93
C GLN A 178 10.49 -19.39 5.66
N ILE A 179 9.20 -19.43 5.29
CA ILE A 179 8.76 -20.03 4.02
C ILE A 179 9.39 -19.28 2.83
N LEU A 180 9.33 -17.95 2.83
CA LEU A 180 9.92 -17.13 1.77
C LEU A 180 11.44 -17.31 1.68
N GLN A 181 12.14 -17.37 2.82
CA GLN A 181 13.58 -17.59 2.90
C GLN A 181 13.97 -18.94 2.29
N THR A 182 13.29 -20.02 2.66
CA THR A 182 13.53 -21.35 2.07
C THR A 182 13.26 -21.36 0.57
N THR A 183 12.16 -20.73 0.15
CA THR A 183 11.82 -20.62 -1.28
C THR A 183 12.90 -19.86 -2.06
N LEU A 184 13.42 -18.76 -1.50
CA LEU A 184 14.50 -17.98 -2.09
C LEU A 184 15.83 -18.75 -2.10
N ALA A 185 16.12 -19.53 -1.06
CA ALA A 185 17.30 -20.37 -1.00
C ALA A 185 17.28 -21.44 -2.11
N GLU A 186 16.12 -22.06 -2.38
CA GLU A 186 15.97 -22.98 -3.50
C GLU A 186 16.13 -22.29 -4.85
N PHE A 187 15.58 -21.07 -5.01
CA PHE A 187 15.82 -20.26 -6.20
C PHE A 187 17.31 -20.02 -6.44
N LEU A 188 18.07 -19.63 -5.39
CA LEU A 188 19.50 -19.38 -5.49
C LEU A 188 20.29 -20.67 -5.74
N ARG A 189 19.96 -21.78 -5.07
CA ARG A 189 20.62 -23.08 -5.24
C ARG A 189 20.54 -23.56 -6.69
N LYS A 190 19.36 -23.43 -7.31
CA LYS A 190 19.11 -23.88 -8.69
C LYS A 190 19.70 -22.96 -9.78
N GLN A 191 20.31 -21.83 -9.40
CA GLN A 191 21.12 -21.03 -10.35
C GLN A 191 22.46 -21.72 -10.67
N ASP A 192 22.93 -22.60 -9.79
CA ASP A 192 24.12 -23.42 -10.03
C ASP A 192 23.86 -24.34 -11.24
N TYR A 193 24.81 -24.35 -12.19
CA TYR A 193 24.71 -25.13 -13.43
C TYR A 193 24.45 -26.62 -13.17
N ARG A 194 24.89 -27.14 -12.02
CA ARG A 194 24.72 -28.53 -11.58
C ARG A 194 23.27 -28.94 -11.34
N PHE A 195 22.40 -27.97 -11.03
CA PHE A 195 20.99 -28.20 -10.69
C PHE A 195 20.01 -27.64 -11.73
N ARG A 196 20.52 -27.19 -12.89
CA ARG A 196 19.69 -26.58 -13.96
C ARG A 196 18.56 -27.47 -14.47
N GLN A 197 18.72 -28.79 -14.41
CA GLN A 197 17.72 -29.73 -14.91
C GLN A 197 16.51 -29.90 -13.97
N GLU A 198 16.60 -29.46 -12.71
CA GLU A 198 15.50 -29.57 -11.74
C GLU A 198 14.33 -28.62 -12.02
N GLY A 199 14.56 -27.56 -12.81
CA GLY A 199 13.55 -26.54 -13.12
C GLY A 199 13.10 -25.74 -11.89
N PHE A 200 12.36 -24.64 -12.14
CA PHE A 200 11.83 -23.78 -11.08
C PHE A 200 10.31 -23.91 -10.99
N SER A 201 9.79 -24.05 -9.77
CA SER A 201 8.37 -23.81 -9.47
C SER A 201 8.03 -22.33 -9.67
N GLN A 202 6.74 -22.01 -9.82
CA GLN A 202 6.31 -20.62 -9.95
C GLN A 202 6.66 -19.78 -8.70
N ALA A 203 6.63 -20.40 -7.52
CA ALA A 203 6.97 -19.72 -6.26
C ALA A 203 8.47 -19.38 -6.19
N GLU A 204 9.33 -20.27 -6.67
CA GLU A 204 10.79 -20.05 -6.74
C GLU A 204 11.15 -18.96 -7.75
N LYS A 205 10.56 -18.98 -8.95
CA LYS A 205 10.84 -17.97 -10.01
C LYS A 205 10.67 -16.53 -9.53
N ASN A 206 9.71 -16.32 -8.64
CA ASN A 206 9.33 -15.00 -8.13
C ASN A 206 9.82 -14.75 -6.68
N ALA A 207 10.59 -15.67 -6.08
CA ALA A 207 11.01 -15.56 -4.69
C ALA A 207 11.87 -14.32 -4.42
N TRP A 208 12.77 -14.00 -5.36
CA TRP A 208 13.63 -12.80 -5.27
C TRP A 208 12.79 -11.51 -5.32
N LEU A 209 11.76 -11.47 -6.17
CA LEU A 209 10.86 -10.33 -6.29
C LEU A 209 10.04 -10.15 -5.01
N ARG A 210 9.48 -11.24 -4.47
CA ARG A 210 8.75 -11.22 -3.19
C ARG A 210 9.63 -10.77 -2.03
N ALA A 211 10.90 -11.19 -2.01
CA ALA A 211 11.87 -10.73 -1.02
C ALA A 211 12.18 -9.23 -1.16
N MET A 212 12.32 -8.72 -2.38
CA MET A 212 12.45 -7.27 -2.61
C MET A 212 11.20 -6.52 -2.11
N GLU A 213 10.00 -6.96 -2.51
CA GLU A 213 8.73 -6.34 -2.13
C GLU A 213 8.47 -6.38 -0.63
N PHE A 214 8.99 -7.39 0.08
CA PHE A 214 8.99 -7.39 1.54
C PHE A 214 9.72 -6.17 2.09
N PHE A 215 10.94 -5.88 1.66
CA PHE A 215 11.72 -4.76 2.20
C PHE A 215 11.23 -3.38 1.74
N VAL A 216 10.87 -3.23 0.47
CA VAL A 216 10.58 -1.92 -0.13
C VAL A 216 9.08 -1.61 -0.24
N GLY A 217 8.23 -2.60 0.04
CA GLY A 217 6.80 -2.55 -0.27
C GLY A 217 6.52 -2.93 -1.73
N LYS A 218 5.25 -2.89 -2.11
CA LYS A 218 4.80 -3.23 -3.46
C LYS A 218 5.55 -2.42 -4.50
N LEU A 219 6.17 -3.12 -5.44
CA LEU A 219 6.90 -2.51 -6.54
C LEU A 219 5.91 -2.08 -7.62
N LYS A 220 6.24 -0.98 -8.31
CA LYS A 220 5.55 -0.65 -9.55
C LYS A 220 5.88 -1.73 -10.56
N GLN A 221 4.88 -2.45 -11.05
CA GLN A 221 5.07 -3.27 -12.23
C GLN A 221 5.44 -2.34 -13.40
N PRO A 222 6.53 -2.64 -14.13
CA PRO A 222 6.97 -1.83 -15.27
C PRO A 222 5.84 -1.60 -16.27
#